data_AF-A0A942NQY3-F1
#
_entry.id   AF-A0A942NQY3-F1
#
_cell.length_a   1.000
_cell.length_b   1.000
_cell.length_c   1.000
_cell.angle_alpha   90.00
_cell.angle_beta   90.00
_cell.angle_gamma   90.00
#
_symmetry.space_group_name_H-M   'P 1'
#
loop_
_entity.id
_entity.type
_entity.pdbx_description
1 polymer ?
#
loop_
_entity_poly.entity_id
_entity_poly.type
_entity_poly.pdbx_seq_one_letter_code
_entity_poly.pdbx_strand_id
1 'polypeptide(L)' 'MPVVHTGMQCAVVEDSEAGIDAAIAAGMAAFQFMADDTSAYRKENTRVFSDMRQLPPLLLEFAGGAC' A
#
# COMPACT_ATOMS: atom_id res chain seq x y z
N MET A 1 9.15 26.28 -4.82
CA MET A 1 9.46 25.29 -5.88
C MET A 1 8.50 24.13 -5.68
N PRO A 2 7.49 23.87 -6.53
CA PRO A 2 6.71 22.66 -6.39
C PRO A 2 7.56 21.51 -6.94
N VAL A 3 7.88 20.53 -6.10
CA VAL A 3 8.42 19.27 -6.60
C VAL A 3 7.26 18.51 -7.23
N VAL A 4 7.18 18.57 -8.56
CA VAL A 4 6.29 17.70 -9.33
C VAL A 4 6.99 16.34 -9.43
N HIS A 5 6.64 15.40 -8.54
CA HIS A 5 7.09 13.99 -8.62
C HIS A 5 6.30 13.25 -9.71
N THR A 6 6.39 13.68 -10.97
CA THR A 6 5.94 12.86 -12.09
C THR A 6 7.00 11.78 -12.34
N GLY A 7 6.82 10.59 -11.75
CA GLY A 7 7.60 9.41 -12.14
C GLY A 7 8.01 8.42 -11.03
N MET A 8 7.73 8.67 -9.75
CA MET A 8 8.09 7.70 -8.71
C MET A 8 6.91 6.76 -8.42
N GLN A 9 6.89 5.58 -9.03
CA GLN A 9 5.94 4.51 -8.69
C GLN A 9 6.44 3.74 -7.45
N CYS A 10 6.41 4.40 -6.30
CA CYS A 10 6.74 3.78 -5.02
C CYS A 10 5.46 3.32 -4.32
N ALA A 11 5.49 2.07 -3.86
CA ALA A 11 4.48 1.49 -3.00
C ALA A 11 5.09 1.12 -1.64
N VAL A 12 4.33 1.32 -0.58
CA VAL A 12 4.63 0.86 0.78
C VAL A 12 3.81 -0.38 1.05
N VAL A 13 4.45 -1.42 1.56
CA VAL A 13 3.80 -2.59 2.14
C VAL A 13 4.02 -2.50 3.63
N GLU A 14 2.94 -2.43 4.42
CA GLU A 14 3.06 -2.25 5.86
C GLU A 14 2.02 -3.02 6.67
N ASP A 15 2.39 -3.47 7.87
CA ASP A 15 1.52 -4.17 8.82
C ASP A 15 1.11 -3.30 10.01
N SER A 16 1.71 -2.12 10.17
CA SER A 16 1.44 -1.18 11.27
C SER A 16 0.55 0.01 10.86
N GLU A 17 -0.32 0.45 11.77
CA GLU A 17 -1.14 1.67 11.59
C GLU A 17 -0.27 2.91 11.32
N ALA A 18 0.81 3.07 12.10
CA ALA A 18 1.69 4.23 11.97
C ALA A 18 2.38 4.27 10.60
N GLY A 19 2.79 3.11 10.07
CA GLY A 19 3.43 3.01 8.76
C GLY A 19 2.47 3.31 7.60
N ILE A 20 1.24 2.81 7.69
CA ILE A 20 0.17 3.13 6.74
C ILE A 20 -0.14 4.63 6.74
N ASP A 21 -0.28 5.23 7.91
CA ASP A 21 -0.54 6.67 8.05
C ASP A 21 0.58 7.52 7.46
N ALA A 22 1.83 7.12 7.68
CA ALA A 22 2.99 7.77 7.08
C ALA A 22 3.01 7.66 5.55
N ALA A 23 2.69 6.48 5.00
CA ALA A 23 2.63 6.26 3.56
C ALA A 23 1.56 7.13 2.89
N ILE A 24 0.36 7.20 3.50
CA ILE A 24 -0.74 8.05 3.03
C ILE A 24 -0.34 9.53 3.09
N ALA A 25 0.27 9.99 4.20
CA ALA A 25 0.73 11.36 4.36
C ALA A 25 1.82 11.74 3.34
N ALA A 26 2.62 10.78 2.89
CA ALA A 26 3.62 10.95 1.84
C ALA A 26 3.05 10.90 0.41
N GLY A 27 1.75 10.61 0.25
CA GLY A 27 1.13 10.46 -1.07
C GLY A 27 1.55 9.19 -1.81
N MET A 28 2.02 8.16 -1.09
CA MET A 28 2.42 6.87 -1.66
C MET A 28 1.24 5.89 -1.71
N ALA A 29 1.29 4.93 -2.62
CA ALA A 29 0.38 3.78 -2.57
C ALA A 29 0.71 2.90 -1.35
N ALA A 30 -0.29 2.52 -0.57
CA ALA A 30 -0.13 1.73 0.64
C ALA A 30 -0.90 0.40 0.54
N PHE A 31 -0.18 -0.70 0.74
CA PHE A 31 -0.70 -2.05 0.84
C PHE A 31 -0.60 -2.51 2.29
N GLN A 32 -1.75 -2.71 2.94
CA GLN A 32 -1.81 -3.07 4.34
C GLN A 32 -1.80 -4.60 4.49
N PHE A 33 -0.77 -5.15 5.13
CA PHE A 33 -0.70 -6.56 5.47
C PHE A 33 -1.40 -6.82 6.81
N MET A 34 -2.33 -7.76 6.85
CA MET A 34 -2.98 -8.23 8.07
C MET A 34 -3.05 -9.76 8.05
N ALA A 35 -2.10 -10.43 8.71
CA ALA A 35 -2.03 -11.90 8.75
C ALA A 35 -3.28 -12.54 9.40
N ASP A 36 -3.94 -11.81 10.29
CA ASP A 36 -5.14 -12.19 11.00
C ASP A 36 -6.14 -11.03 11.09
N ASP A 37 -7.44 -11.35 11.08
CA ASP A 37 -8.55 -10.39 11.12
C ASP A 37 -8.72 -9.74 12.52
N THR A 38 -7.73 -9.92 13.41
CA THR A 38 -7.75 -9.40 14.78
C THR A 38 -7.18 -7.98 14.88
N SER A 39 -6.51 -7.52 13.81
CA SER A 39 -6.10 -6.14 13.66
C SER A 39 -7.34 -5.23 13.57
N ALA A 40 -7.64 -4.57 14.69
CA ALA A 40 -8.77 -3.64 14.85
C ALA A 40 -8.66 -2.37 13.97
N TYR A 41 -7.57 -2.23 13.23
CA TYR A 41 -7.26 -1.09 12.40
C TYR A 41 -7.33 -1.49 10.92
N ARG A 42 -8.40 -1.05 10.25
CA ARG A 42 -8.48 -1.01 8.79
C ARG A 42 -8.71 0.43 8.41
N LYS A 43 -7.77 1.05 7.70
CA LYS A 43 -8.02 2.38 7.13
C LYS A 43 -8.74 2.29 5.81
N GLU A 44 -9.71 3.19 5.65
CA GLU A 44 -10.41 3.39 4.39
C GLU A 44 -9.41 3.73 3.28
N ASN A 45 -9.66 3.23 2.08
CA ASN A 45 -8.85 3.45 0.88
C ASN A 45 -7.42 2.84 0.90
N THR A 46 -7.14 1.90 1.81
CA THR A 46 -5.92 1.08 1.76
C THR A 46 -6.20 -0.29 1.12
N ARG A 47 -5.22 -0.83 0.40
CA ARG A 47 -5.34 -2.19 -0.17
C ARG A 47 -4.89 -3.21 0.86
N VAL A 48 -5.86 -3.80 1.55
CA VAL A 48 -5.61 -4.83 2.56
C VAL A 48 -5.38 -6.19 1.91
N PHE A 49 -4.38 -6.93 2.40
CA PHE A 49 -4.13 -8.32 2.04
C PHE A 49 -3.64 -9.10 3.26
N SER A 50 -3.85 -10.42 3.28
CA SER A 50 -3.56 -11.26 4.45
C SER A 50 -2.53 -12.36 4.16
N ASP A 51 -2.14 -12.50 2.90
CA ASP A 51 -1.16 -13.49 2.47
C ASP A 51 -0.14 -12.85 1.52
N MET A 52 1.15 -13.01 1.81
CA MET A 52 2.23 -12.43 0.98
C MET A 52 2.21 -12.94 -0.47
N ARG A 53 1.54 -14.06 -0.77
CA ARG A 53 1.31 -14.55 -2.14
C ARG A 53 0.34 -13.65 -2.94
N GLN A 54 -0.44 -12.80 -2.27
CA GLN A 54 -1.31 -11.81 -2.90
C GLN A 54 -0.55 -10.53 -3.30
N LEU A 55 0.64 -10.29 -2.73
CA LEU A 55 1.41 -9.09 -3.02
C LEU A 55 1.88 -8.99 -4.49
N PRO A 56 2.42 -10.04 -5.14
CA PRO A 56 2.84 -9.95 -6.53
C PRO A 56 1.76 -9.46 -7.51
N PRO A 57 0.52 -9.99 -7.55
CA PRO A 57 -0.51 -9.46 -8.44
C PRO A 57 -0.94 -8.03 -8.07
N LEU A 58 -0.92 -7.64 -6.79
CA LEU A 58 -1.23 -6.28 -6.34
C LEU A 58 -0.20 -5.25 -6.84
N LEU A 59 1.09 -5.62 -6.82
CA LEU A 59 2.16 -4.78 -7.36
C LEU A 59 2.13 -4.69 -8.88
N LEU A 60 1.75 -5.78 -9.57
CA LEU A 60 1.60 -5.79 -11.02
C LEU A 60 0.51 -4.80 -11.47
N GLU A 61 -0.65 -4.86 -10.82
CA GLU A 61 -1.76 -3.94 -11.07
C GLU A 61 -1.35 -2.48 -10.79
N PHE A 62 -0.65 -2.23 -9.68
CA PHE A 62 -0.14 -0.90 -9.35
C PHE A 62 0.85 -0.36 -10.38
N ALA A 63 1.73 -1.22 -10.91
CA ALA A 63 2.68 -0.85 -11.95
C ALA A 63 2.03 -0.58 -13.32
N GLY A 64 0.70 -0.68 -13.44
CA GLY A 64 -0.03 -0.59 -14.70
C GLY A 64 0.20 -1.80 -15.61
N GLY A 65 0.74 -2.90 -15.07
CA GLY A 65 0.84 -4.16 -15.77
C GLY A 65 -0.53 -4.81 -15.85
N ALA A 66 -1.13 -4.84 -17.04
CA ALA A 66 -2.25 -5.73 -17.29
C ALA A 66 -1.73 -7.17 -17.44
N CYS A 67 -2.46 -8.14 -16.89
CA CYS A 67 -2.40 -9.52 -17.38
C CYS A 67 -3.04 -9.61 -18.76
#